data_AF-A0A6J6DB28-F1
#
_entry.id   AF-A0A6J6DB28-F1
#
_cell.length_a   1.000
_cell.length_b   1.000
_cell.length_c   1.000
_cell.angle_alpha   90.00
_cell.angle_beta   90.00
_cell.angle_gamma   90.00
#
_symmetry.space_group_name_H-M   'P 1'
#
loop_
_entity.id
_entity.type
_entity.pdbx_description
1 polymer ?
#
loop_
_entity_poly.entity_id
_entity_poly.type
_entity_poly.pdbx_seq_one_letter_code
_entity_poly.pdbx_strand_id
1 'polypeptide(L)'
;MYDFPDLTFVMRHGAEPWTELAMKLMLKWPNLYYSTSAFAPKHYPKAIVDYANSRGADKIMYAGYFPAGLSYDRIFEELPKVPFKDEVWPKFLRENAKKVLKL
;
A
#
# COMPACT_ATOMS: atom_id res chain seq x y z
N MET A 1 17.61 0.78 4.23
CA MET A 1 17.84 -0.40 5.09
C MET A 1 19.29 -0.74 5.30
N TYR A 2 20.13 -0.72 4.26
CA TYR A 2 21.53 -1.14 4.42
C TYR A 2 22.24 -0.44 5.59
N ASP A 3 22.15 0.89 5.65
CA ASP A 3 22.74 1.69 6.74
C ASP A 3 21.85 1.77 8.00
N PHE A 4 20.56 1.49 7.85
CA PHE A 4 19.56 1.54 8.92
C PHE A 4 18.71 0.26 8.89
N PRO A 5 19.27 -0.88 9.34
CA PRO A 5 18.64 -2.18 9.17
C PRO A 5 17.36 -2.33 9.98
N ASP A 6 17.25 -1.63 11.11
CA ASP A 6 16.11 -1.73 12.03
C ASP A 6 15.02 -0.67 11.78
N LEU A 7 15.31 0.36 10.99
CA LEU A 7 14.37 1.46 10.76
C LEU A 7 13.23 1.01 9.84
N THR A 8 11.99 1.17 10.28
CA THR A 8 10.81 0.86 9.46
C THR A 8 10.46 2.03 8.54
N PHE A 9 10.29 1.74 7.25
CA PHE A 9 9.98 2.73 6.22
C PHE A 9 8.64 2.45 5.56
N VAL A 10 7.86 3.51 5.33
CA VAL A 10 6.63 3.46 4.54
C VAL A 10 6.74 4.42 3.37
N MET A 11 6.79 3.89 2.15
CA MET A 11 6.69 4.70 0.94
C MET A 11 5.27 5.23 0.80
N ARG A 12 5.16 6.53 0.55
CA ARG A 12 3.89 7.22 0.26
C ARG A 12 3.80 7.57 -1.21
N HIS A 13 2.63 8.01 -1.65
CA HIS A 13 2.36 8.42 -3.02
C HIS A 13 2.77 7.38 -4.04
N GLY A 14 2.44 6.12 -3.73
CA GLY A 14 2.66 4.99 -4.60
C GLY A 14 4.10 4.73 -5.05
N ALA A 15 5.09 5.39 -4.44
CA ALA A 15 6.46 5.44 -4.94
C ALA A 15 6.55 5.83 -6.44
N GLU A 16 5.56 6.57 -6.95
CA GLU A 16 5.48 6.95 -8.36
C GLU A 16 6.69 7.83 -8.76
N PRO A 17 7.31 7.62 -9.93
CA PRO A 17 6.96 6.68 -11.01
C PRO A 17 7.63 5.29 -10.91
N TRP A 18 8.24 4.95 -9.77
CA TRP A 18 9.13 3.80 -9.60
C TRP A 18 8.43 2.57 -8.99
N THR A 19 7.14 2.39 -9.24
CA THR A 19 6.31 1.35 -8.62
C THR A 19 6.91 -0.06 -8.73
N GLU A 20 7.39 -0.46 -9.90
CA GLU A 20 7.99 -1.79 -10.08
C GLU A 20 9.30 -1.98 -9.31
N LEU A 21 10.12 -0.93 -9.23
CA LEU A 21 11.34 -0.94 -8.42
C LEU A 21 10.99 -1.03 -6.93
N ALA A 22 10.01 -0.25 -6.48
CA ALA A 22 9.51 -0.29 -5.11
C ALA A 22 9.04 -1.70 -4.71
N MET A 23 8.32 -2.40 -5.60
CA MET A 23 7.96 -3.80 -5.40
C MET A 23 9.18 -4.71 -5.22
N LYS A 24 10.18 -4.61 -6.10
CA LYS A 24 11.42 -5.40 -5.97
C LYS A 24 12.16 -5.11 -4.67
N LEU A 25 12.19 -3.85 -4.24
CA LEU A 25 12.80 -3.46 -2.97
C LEU A 25 12.05 -4.01 -1.76
N MET A 26 10.70 -4.06 -1.80
CA MET A 26 9.91 -4.66 -0.72
C MET A 26 10.12 -6.17 -0.56
N LEU A 27 10.54 -6.87 -1.63
CA LEU A 27 10.99 -8.27 -1.55
C LEU A 27 12.34 -8.40 -0.84
N LYS A 28 13.25 -7.48 -1.12
CA LYS A 28 14.60 -7.47 -0.55
C LYS A 28 14.59 -7.06 0.92
N TRP A 29 13.75 -6.09 1.27
CA TRP A 29 13.81 -5.40 2.56
C TRP A 29 12.56 -5.67 3.42
N PRO A 30 12.70 -6.39 4.55
CA PRO A 30 11.56 -6.82 5.36
C PRO A 30 10.82 -5.66 6.06
N ASN A 31 11.52 -4.57 6.34
CA ASN A 31 11.03 -3.37 7.01
C ASN A 31 10.59 -2.25 6.04
N LEU A 32 10.48 -2.54 4.73
CA LEU A 32 9.98 -1.61 3.72
C LEU A 32 8.53 -1.92 3.40
N TYR A 33 7.69 -0.89 3.48
CA TYR A 33 6.25 -0.95 3.26
C TYR A 33 5.81 0.13 2.27
N TYR A 34 4.58 0.02 1.80
CA TYR A 34 4.01 0.89 0.78
C TYR A 34 2.60 1.32 1.16
N SER A 35 2.23 2.56 0.84
CA SER A 35 0.88 3.09 1.01
C SER A 35 0.35 3.78 -0.24
N THR A 36 -0.93 3.59 -0.52
CA THR A 36 -1.60 4.01 -1.76
C THR A 36 -1.99 5.50 -1.84
N SER A 37 -1.61 6.31 -0.84
CA SER A 37 -1.93 7.74 -0.75
C SER A 37 -1.77 8.53 -2.06
N ALA A 38 -2.48 9.65 -2.19
CA ALA A 38 -2.57 10.52 -3.38
C ALA A 38 -3.24 9.93 -4.63
N PHE A 39 -3.43 8.61 -4.73
CA PHE A 39 -4.11 8.00 -5.87
C PHE A 39 -5.51 7.55 -5.52
N ALA A 40 -6.46 7.77 -6.43
CA ALA A 40 -7.77 7.17 -6.32
C ALA A 40 -7.67 5.65 -6.53
N PRO A 41 -8.50 4.82 -5.86
CA PRO A 41 -8.39 3.36 -5.92
C PRO A 41 -8.37 2.77 -7.34
N LYS A 42 -9.11 3.36 -8.29
CA LYS A 42 -9.12 2.87 -9.69
C LYS A 42 -7.78 3.03 -10.41
N HIS A 43 -6.87 3.85 -9.89
CA HIS A 43 -5.55 4.14 -10.46
C HIS A 43 -4.44 3.38 -9.74
N TYR A 44 -4.74 2.48 -8.80
CA TYR A 44 -3.72 1.65 -8.20
C TYR A 44 -3.02 0.80 -9.27
N PRO A 45 -1.68 0.83 -9.36
CA PRO A 45 -0.96 0.08 -10.38
C PRO A 45 -1.29 -1.42 -10.28
N LYS A 46 -1.56 -2.06 -11.42
CA LYS A 46 -1.89 -3.50 -11.47
C LYS A 46 -0.83 -4.35 -10.76
N ALA A 47 0.45 -4.00 -10.94
CA ALA A 47 1.56 -4.71 -10.32
C ALA A 47 1.48 -4.71 -8.77
N ILE A 48 1.03 -3.61 -8.16
CA ILE A 48 0.84 -3.53 -6.70
C ILE A 48 -0.34 -4.37 -6.26
N VAL A 49 -1.42 -4.40 -7.05
CA VAL A 49 -2.58 -5.24 -6.76
C VAL A 49 -2.24 -6.72 -6.82
N ASP A 50 -1.54 -7.15 -7.88
CA ASP A 50 -1.06 -8.54 -8.03
C ASP A 50 -0.08 -8.93 -6.91
N TYR A 51 0.78 -7.99 -6.48
CA TYR A 51 1.70 -8.20 -5.39
C TYR A 51 0.99 -8.37 -4.04
N ALA A 52 0.01 -7.51 -3.74
CA ALA A 52 -0.81 -7.62 -2.54
C ALA A 52 -1.58 -8.94 -2.49
N ASN A 53 -2.07 -9.43 -3.63
CA ASN A 53 -2.75 -10.72 -3.78
C ASN A 53 -1.85 -11.95 -3.70
N SER A 54 -0.54 -11.76 -3.48
CA SER A 54 0.45 -12.84 -3.36
C SER A 54 1.33 -12.61 -2.14
N ARG A 55 2.65 -12.57 -2.33
CA ARG A 55 3.66 -12.45 -1.25
C ARG A 55 3.78 -11.04 -0.65
N GLY A 56 3.03 -10.07 -1.16
CA GLY A 56 3.01 -8.68 -0.71
C GLY A 56 1.84 -8.32 0.22
N ALA A 57 1.00 -9.29 0.59
CA ALA A 57 -0.22 -9.04 1.37
C ALA A 57 0.04 -8.26 2.67
N ASP A 58 1.19 -8.51 3.33
CA ASP A 58 1.59 -7.86 4.59
C ASP A 58 2.45 -6.60 4.39
N LYS A 59 2.55 -6.08 3.15
CA LYS A 59 3.43 -4.96 2.77
C LYS A 59 2.69 -3.69 2.35
N ILE A 60 1.44 -3.83 1.89
CA ILE A 60 0.66 -2.75 1.30
C ILE A 60 -0.39 -2.26 2.29
N MET A 61 -0.44 -0.95 2.52
CA MET A 61 -1.39 -0.30 3.43
C MET A 61 -2.27 0.68 2.67
N TYR A 62 -3.52 0.75 3.08
CA TYR A 62 -4.44 1.78 2.63
C TYR A 62 -4.00 3.14 3.16
N ALA A 63 -3.99 4.13 2.27
CA ALA A 63 -4.05 5.53 2.65
C ALA A 63 -4.88 6.29 1.62
N GLY A 64 -5.89 7.01 2.10
CA GLY A 64 -6.63 7.96 1.27
C GLY A 64 -5.84 9.24 1.01
N TYR A 65 -6.51 10.22 0.39
CA TYR A 65 -5.97 11.56 0.19
C TYR A 65 -7.02 12.65 0.40
N PHE A 66 -7.98 12.38 1.29
CA PHE A 66 -8.88 13.41 1.80
C PHE A 66 -8.15 14.27 2.84
N PRO A 67 -8.33 15.61 2.84
CA PRO A 67 -9.08 16.41 1.87
C PRO A 67 -8.22 16.89 0.67
N ALA A 68 -6.93 16.55 0.63
CA ALA A 68 -5.95 17.15 -0.29
C ALA A 68 -6.17 16.85 -1.79
N GLY A 69 -6.90 15.80 -2.16
CA GLY A 69 -7.18 15.51 -3.58
C GLY A 69 -8.23 14.44 -3.87
N LEU A 70 -8.83 13.83 -2.84
CA LEU A 70 -9.90 12.85 -3.01
C LEU A 70 -11.04 13.13 -2.04
N SER A 71 -12.29 13.03 -2.51
CA SER A 71 -13.46 12.98 -1.64
C SER A 71 -13.63 11.58 -1.04
N TYR A 72 -14.32 11.50 0.10
CA TYR A 72 -14.70 10.21 0.66
C TYR A 72 -15.62 9.44 -0.29
N ASP A 73 -16.62 10.08 -0.89
CA ASP A 73 -17.55 9.43 -1.83
C ASP A 73 -16.80 8.69 -2.94
N ARG A 74 -15.81 9.34 -3.57
CA ARG A 74 -15.00 8.70 -4.60
C ARG A 74 -14.20 7.52 -4.07
N ILE A 75 -13.60 7.66 -2.88
CA ILE A 75 -12.83 6.59 -2.24
C ILE A 75 -13.73 5.38 -1.95
N PHE A 76 -14.88 5.59 -1.31
CA PHE A 76 -15.81 4.54 -0.93
C PHE A 76 -16.49 3.88 -2.15
N GLU A 77 -16.70 4.63 -3.24
CA GLU A 77 -17.22 4.08 -4.49
C GLU A 77 -16.18 3.24 -5.25
N GLU A 78 -14.93 3.68 -5.29
CA GLU A 78 -13.87 3.03 -6.08
C GLU A 78 -13.17 1.89 -5.32
N LEU A 79 -13.02 1.96 -3.98
CA LEU A 79 -12.29 0.95 -3.19
C LEU A 79 -12.83 -0.47 -3.43
N PRO A 80 -14.13 -0.79 -3.27
CA PRO A 80 -14.63 -2.15 -3.42
C PRO A 80 -14.39 -2.77 -4.80
N LYS A 81 -14.08 -1.95 -5.81
CA LYS A 81 -13.81 -2.38 -7.19
C LYS A 81 -12.34 -2.78 -7.40
N VAL A 82 -11.45 -2.54 -6.44
CA VAL A 82 -10.05 -3.01 -6.50
C VAL A 82 -10.06 -4.54 -6.42
N PRO A 83 -9.44 -5.27 -7.35
CA PRO A 83 -9.53 -6.73 -7.43
C PRO A 83 -8.59 -7.41 -6.42
N PHE A 84 -8.74 -7.08 -5.13
CA PHE A 84 -8.09 -7.79 -4.04
C PHE A 84 -8.83 -9.09 -3.71
N LYS A 85 -8.08 -10.12 -3.31
CA LYS A 85 -8.65 -11.30 -2.68
C LYS A 85 -9.20 -10.96 -1.30
N ASP A 86 -10.18 -11.73 -0.83
CA ASP A 86 -10.87 -11.48 0.44
C ASP A 86 -9.90 -11.41 1.63
N GLU A 87 -8.87 -12.26 1.66
CA GLU A 87 -7.88 -12.29 2.73
C GLU A 87 -6.94 -11.06 2.77
N VAL A 88 -6.88 -10.29 1.68
CA VAL A 88 -6.02 -9.09 1.57
C VAL A 88 -6.71 -7.86 2.16
N TRP A 89 -8.04 -7.78 2.08
CA TRP A 89 -8.81 -6.61 2.50
C TRP A 89 -8.55 -6.18 3.96
N PRO A 90 -8.61 -7.08 4.96
CA PRO A 90 -8.33 -6.69 6.36
C PRO A 90 -6.89 -6.18 6.55
N LYS A 91 -5.92 -6.82 5.88
CA LYS A 91 -4.50 -6.43 5.93
C LYS A 91 -4.28 -5.04 5.36
N PHE A 92 -4.81 -4.81 4.16
CA PHE A 92 -4.72 -3.56 3.44
C PHE A 92 -5.38 -2.42 4.21
N LEU A 93 -6.62 -2.59 4.66
CA LEU A 93 -7.39 -1.51 5.30
C LEU A 93 -6.94 -1.19 6.72
N ARG A 94 -6.34 -2.14 7.45
CA ARG A 94 -6.04 -1.95 8.87
C ARG A 94 -4.85 -2.74 9.41
N GLU A 95 -4.81 -4.06 9.24
CA GLU A 95 -3.91 -4.90 10.06
C GLU A 95 -2.42 -4.62 9.81
N ASN A 96 -2.05 -4.29 8.56
CA ASN A 96 -0.68 -3.91 8.24
C ASN A 96 -0.28 -2.60 8.94
N ALA A 97 -1.16 -1.60 8.90
CA ALA A 97 -0.92 -0.32 9.57
C ALA A 97 -0.82 -0.49 11.08
N LYS A 98 -1.71 -1.29 11.68
CA LYS A 98 -1.68 -1.62 13.11
C LYS A 98 -0.33 -2.22 13.52
N LYS A 99 0.15 -3.21 12.77
CA LYS A 99 1.44 -3.86 13.01
C LYS A 99 2.62 -2.91 12.86
N VAL A 100 2.66 -2.15 11.76
CA VAL A 100 3.78 -1.26 11.42
C VAL A 100 3.87 -0.07 12.37
N LEU A 101 2.72 0.50 12.74
CA LEU A 101 2.65 1.71 13.57
C LEU A 101 2.49 1.41 15.07
N LYS A 102 2.41 0.13 15.46
CA LYS A 102 2.25 -0.33 16.84
C LYS A 102 1.01 0.26 17.54
N LEU A 103 -0.14 0.15 16.87
CA LEU A 103 -1.45 0.63 17.33
C LEU A 103 -2.28 -0.45 18.04
#